data_AF-A0A4R4B4J6-F1
#
_entry.id   AF-A0A4R4B4J6-F1
#
_cell.length_a   1.000
_cell.length_b   1.000
_cell.length_c   1.000
_cell.angle_alpha   90.00
_cell.angle_beta   90.00
_cell.angle_gamma   90.00
#
_symmetry.space_group_name_H-M   'P 1'
#
loop_
_entity.id
_entity.type
_entity.pdbx_description
1 polymer ?
#
loop_
_entity_poly.entity_id
_entity_poly.type
_entity_poly.pdbx_seq_one_letter_code
_entity_poly.pdbx_strand_id
1 'polypeptide(L)'
;MTYTKKKYTPKTKEQIKEETQEIMDKVLTDITKYYESTEDMIELAEFMAKFSNYSPKNMQLIRSQFESAYACANFKAFKDAGFHVNKGEKAMKVFHPYIKEYVRDSKTNLAVPLKELTEEQKKQVKSGELKVEKKTSYYLKATAFDISQTNATPEDLPKIFPNRQFDFEVNEENKELLKIGIHALAEKENIKIKDMGQGALVKELGNTHGAYVQVSGSSFAQIVMNKRNTETNELSVAIHELAHAKLHGNKIDPLEHTPTKEFEAELTSYIVCKHYGMDTSEAAVPYIAQWTKNGQDIEEKDKSIMRVHETASSFINTIDKKISELQREMEKNMEQSKGEVKDVYLVRYGALTNTEEEIVTVSALRGKAERGKSYSNVENAQELNDKEFIEGFNKENQQNFIALDHNEIKKPMVVIQWSEADLETNKAIPFGKANAMMSKRIAEIDAESKKAEEKGEYIPFEKTRYHLILPKEMDQYFNRMEVITMDRLDLGDGGYKSPYEQILNEKRHLSDEVKQALQQEINEYEQAKGQSNPEKLRAVNTTEISESQQGKVDHFSSNKTEKDEGAATIKQQEGRRMARMAYMQQMER
;
A
#
# COMPACT_ATOMS: atom_id res chain seq x y z
N MET A 1 -23.60 -36.34 -33.21
CA MET A 1 -24.69 -36.22 -32.21
C MET A 1 -25.13 -34.77 -32.16
N THR A 2 -26.39 -34.48 -32.47
CA THR A 2 -26.97 -33.15 -32.40
C THR A 2 -27.10 -32.74 -30.94
N TYR A 3 -26.30 -31.78 -30.48
CA TYR A 3 -26.42 -31.20 -29.14
C TYR A 3 -27.75 -30.46 -29.01
N THR A 4 -28.77 -31.13 -28.50
CA THR A 4 -30.00 -30.47 -28.04
C THR A 4 -29.66 -29.64 -26.81
N LYS A 5 -29.57 -28.32 -26.97
CA LYS A 5 -29.52 -27.36 -25.85
C LYS A 5 -30.70 -27.67 -24.91
N LYS A 6 -30.42 -28.18 -23.70
CA LYS A 6 -31.43 -28.29 -22.64
C LYS A 6 -32.08 -26.91 -22.47
N LYS A 7 -33.40 -26.82 -22.67
CA LYS A 7 -34.16 -25.60 -22.36
C LYS A 7 -34.00 -25.30 -20.87
N TYR A 8 -33.41 -24.15 -20.56
CA TYR A 8 -33.29 -23.66 -19.19
C TYR A 8 -34.68 -23.24 -18.70
N THR A 9 -35.18 -23.92 -17.67
CA THR A 9 -36.41 -23.53 -16.98
C THR A 9 -36.01 -22.66 -15.77
N PRO A 10 -36.45 -21.38 -15.70
CA PRO A 10 -36.16 -20.54 -14.56
C PRO A 10 -36.78 -21.11 -13.28
N LYS A 11 -36.03 -21.10 -12.17
CA LYS A 11 -36.55 -21.50 -10.85
C LYS A 11 -37.68 -20.56 -10.39
N THR A 12 -38.65 -21.10 -9.66
CA THR A 12 -39.71 -20.31 -9.02
C THR A 12 -39.16 -19.52 -7.83
N LYS A 13 -39.93 -18.54 -7.31
CA LYS A 13 -39.51 -17.75 -6.14
C LYS A 13 -39.36 -18.62 -4.90
N GLU A 14 -40.24 -19.60 -4.75
CA GLU A 14 -40.26 -20.57 -3.65
C GLU A 14 -39.01 -21.45 -3.71
N GLN A 15 -38.67 -21.99 -4.89
CA GLN A 15 -37.47 -22.79 -5.09
C GLN A 15 -36.18 -22.01 -4.81
N ILE A 16 -36.12 -20.73 -5.22
CA ILE A 16 -34.96 -19.87 -4.93
C ILE A 16 -34.85 -19.62 -3.42
N LYS A 17 -35.99 -19.42 -2.74
CA LYS A 17 -36.02 -19.18 -1.30
C LYS A 17 -35.55 -20.41 -0.52
N GLU A 18 -36.01 -21.59 -0.90
CA GLU A 18 -35.61 -22.88 -0.31
C GLU A 18 -34.12 -23.16 -0.52
N GLU A 19 -33.62 -23.07 -1.77
CA GLU A 19 -32.19 -23.21 -2.08
C GLU A 19 -31.34 -22.18 -1.31
N THR A 20 -31.82 -20.94 -1.17
CA THR A 20 -31.11 -19.91 -0.41
C THR A 20 -31.02 -20.28 1.07
N GLN A 21 -32.09 -20.84 1.64
CA GLN A 21 -32.11 -21.24 3.05
C GLN A 21 -31.18 -22.42 3.30
N GLU A 22 -31.24 -23.47 2.48
CA GLU A 22 -30.37 -24.65 2.60
C GLU A 22 -28.88 -24.27 2.54
N ILE A 23 -28.51 -23.41 1.58
CA ILE A 23 -27.12 -22.95 1.44
C ILE A 23 -26.72 -22.04 2.62
N MET A 24 -27.65 -21.24 3.13
CA MET A 24 -27.40 -20.43 4.32
C MET A 24 -27.15 -21.31 5.55
N ASP A 25 -27.97 -22.32 5.79
CA ASP A 25 -27.84 -23.25 6.93
C ASP A 25 -26.53 -24.04 6.84
N LYS A 26 -26.14 -24.45 5.62
CA LYS A 26 -24.83 -25.08 5.39
C LYS A 26 -23.67 -24.14 5.73
N VAL A 27 -23.72 -22.88 5.27
CA VAL A 27 -22.70 -21.88 5.57
C VAL A 27 -22.56 -21.67 7.09
N LEU A 28 -23.67 -21.60 7.83
CA LEU A 28 -23.64 -21.48 9.28
C LEU A 28 -23.00 -22.71 9.94
N THR A 29 -23.38 -23.90 9.48
CA THR A 29 -22.81 -25.16 9.98
C THR A 29 -21.30 -25.22 9.73
N ASP A 30 -20.85 -24.85 8.54
CA ASP A 30 -19.43 -24.85 8.20
C ASP A 30 -18.63 -23.84 9.05
N ILE A 31 -19.21 -22.69 9.39
CA ILE A 31 -18.56 -21.73 10.29
C ILE A 31 -18.37 -22.31 11.69
N THR A 32 -19.32 -23.09 12.20
CA THR A 32 -19.21 -23.67 13.56
C THR A 32 -18.08 -24.69 13.71
N LYS A 33 -17.55 -25.24 12.60
CA LYS A 33 -16.40 -26.17 12.63
C LYS A 33 -15.12 -25.49 13.08
N TYR A 34 -15.00 -24.18 12.89
CA TYR A 34 -13.82 -23.43 13.33
C TYR A 34 -13.75 -23.23 14.86
N TYR A 35 -14.64 -23.87 15.62
CA TYR A 35 -14.65 -23.87 17.08
C TYR A 35 -14.15 -25.19 17.68
N GLU A 36 -13.58 -26.08 16.87
CA GLU A 36 -13.03 -27.37 17.32
C GLU A 36 -11.67 -27.19 18.02
N SER A 37 -10.86 -26.26 17.55
CA SER A 37 -9.56 -25.91 18.13
C SER A 37 -9.26 -24.40 18.02
N THR A 38 -8.22 -23.95 18.73
CA THR A 38 -7.76 -22.56 18.63
C THR A 38 -7.11 -22.30 17.27
N GLU A 39 -6.47 -23.31 16.68
CA GLU A 39 -5.88 -23.25 15.35
C GLU A 39 -6.94 -22.98 14.27
N ASP A 40 -8.10 -23.66 14.34
CA ASP A 40 -9.19 -23.42 13.40
C ASP A 40 -9.77 -21.99 13.54
N MET A 41 -9.81 -21.46 14.77
CA MET A 41 -10.24 -20.08 15.01
C MET A 41 -9.31 -19.07 14.36
N ILE A 42 -8.00 -19.31 14.45
CA ILE A 42 -6.99 -18.47 13.81
C ILE A 42 -7.09 -18.58 12.30
N GLU A 43 -7.24 -19.77 11.74
CA GLU A 43 -7.44 -19.95 10.30
C GLU A 43 -8.66 -19.16 9.80
N LEU A 44 -9.76 -19.19 10.55
CA LEU A 44 -10.93 -18.37 10.23
C LEU A 44 -10.63 -16.87 10.35
N ALA A 45 -9.94 -16.45 11.41
CA ALA A 45 -9.63 -15.05 11.66
C ALA A 45 -8.66 -14.46 10.62
N GLU A 46 -7.64 -15.20 10.19
CA GLU A 46 -6.76 -14.80 9.10
C GLU A 46 -7.54 -14.63 7.80
N PHE A 47 -8.51 -15.52 7.56
CA PHE A 47 -9.39 -15.38 6.42
C PHE A 47 -10.32 -14.14 6.54
N MET A 48 -10.84 -13.86 7.73
CA MET A 48 -11.63 -12.65 8.00
C MET A 48 -10.83 -11.36 7.80
N ALA A 49 -9.56 -11.35 8.21
CA ALA A 49 -8.67 -10.20 8.03
C ALA A 49 -8.47 -9.88 6.54
N LYS A 50 -8.37 -10.92 5.70
CA LYS A 50 -8.27 -10.80 4.24
C LYS A 50 -9.61 -10.43 3.58
N PHE A 51 -10.76 -10.73 4.18
CA PHE A 51 -12.10 -10.57 3.57
C PHE A 51 -13.04 -9.62 4.34
N SER A 52 -12.48 -8.62 5.02
CA SER A 52 -13.19 -7.66 5.88
C SER A 52 -14.28 -6.80 5.19
N ASN A 53 -14.32 -6.73 3.86
CA ASN A 53 -15.34 -5.96 3.12
C ASN A 53 -16.57 -6.79 2.71
N TYR A 54 -16.61 -8.07 3.05
CA TYR A 54 -17.73 -8.97 2.73
C TYR A 54 -18.54 -9.28 3.99
N SER A 55 -19.77 -9.78 3.85
CA SER A 55 -20.48 -10.32 5.02
C SER A 55 -19.88 -11.69 5.39
N PRO A 56 -19.91 -12.12 6.66
CA PRO A 56 -19.34 -13.41 7.06
C PRO A 56 -19.97 -14.58 6.27
N LYS A 57 -21.27 -14.47 5.95
CA LYS A 57 -21.97 -15.44 5.12
C LYS A 57 -21.46 -15.48 3.67
N ASN A 58 -21.19 -14.32 3.07
CA ASN A 58 -20.64 -14.25 1.72
C ASN A 58 -19.18 -14.66 1.67
N MET A 59 -18.39 -14.28 2.68
CA MET A 59 -17.01 -14.70 2.84
C MET A 59 -16.91 -16.24 2.82
N GLN A 60 -17.63 -16.93 3.71
CA GLN A 60 -17.62 -18.39 3.76
C GLN A 60 -18.18 -19.03 2.48
N LEU A 61 -19.25 -18.46 1.91
CA LEU A 61 -19.83 -18.95 0.67
C LEU A 61 -18.86 -18.82 -0.53
N ILE A 62 -18.13 -17.70 -0.62
CA ILE A 62 -17.09 -17.48 -1.62
C ILE A 62 -16.00 -18.54 -1.44
N ARG A 63 -15.47 -18.69 -0.22
CA ARG A 63 -14.44 -19.69 0.09
C ARG A 63 -14.85 -21.11 -0.31
N SER A 64 -16.09 -21.50 -0.05
CA SER A 64 -16.60 -22.83 -0.40
C SER A 64 -16.68 -23.09 -1.91
N GLN A 65 -16.74 -22.03 -2.73
CA GLN A 65 -16.79 -22.10 -4.19
C GLN A 65 -15.41 -21.85 -4.82
N PHE A 66 -14.57 -21.07 -4.14
CA PHE A 66 -13.26 -20.63 -4.58
C PHE A 66 -12.36 -20.40 -3.36
N GLU A 67 -11.70 -21.48 -2.95
CA GLU A 67 -10.91 -21.54 -1.71
C GLU A 67 -9.79 -20.49 -1.67
N SER A 68 -9.16 -20.21 -2.81
CA SER A 68 -8.09 -19.23 -2.97
C SER A 68 -8.59 -17.86 -3.42
N ALA A 69 -9.84 -17.48 -3.10
CA ALA A 69 -10.30 -16.12 -3.36
C ALA A 69 -9.40 -15.12 -2.63
N TYR A 70 -9.18 -13.94 -3.22
CA TYR A 70 -8.45 -12.84 -2.59
C TYR A 70 -9.26 -11.53 -2.61
N ALA A 71 -9.76 -11.13 -3.78
CA ALA A 71 -10.50 -9.88 -3.94
C ALA A 71 -11.62 -10.06 -4.95
N CYS A 72 -12.86 -10.05 -4.44
CA CYS A 72 -14.04 -10.39 -5.22
C CYS A 72 -14.90 -9.16 -5.53
N ALA A 73 -15.26 -8.96 -6.78
CA ALA A 73 -16.22 -7.93 -7.15
C ALA A 73 -17.25 -8.46 -8.14
N ASN A 74 -18.36 -7.75 -8.29
CA ASN A 74 -19.31 -8.09 -9.34
C ASN A 74 -18.77 -7.68 -10.71
N PHE A 75 -19.30 -8.26 -11.78
CA PHE A 75 -18.86 -7.96 -13.16
C PHE A 75 -18.87 -6.46 -13.49
N LYS A 76 -19.86 -5.72 -12.98
CA LYS A 76 -19.99 -4.28 -13.24
C LYS A 76 -18.84 -3.50 -12.59
N ALA A 77 -18.46 -3.84 -11.37
CA ALA A 77 -17.37 -3.17 -10.65
C ALA A 77 -16.04 -3.29 -11.40
N PHE A 78 -15.68 -4.50 -11.86
CA PHE A 78 -14.49 -4.66 -12.72
C PHE A 78 -14.60 -3.84 -14.01
N LYS A 79 -15.76 -3.90 -14.68
CA LYS A 79 -15.98 -3.16 -15.93
C LYS A 79 -15.87 -1.64 -15.75
N ASP A 80 -16.47 -1.10 -14.69
CA ASP A 80 -16.43 0.33 -14.38
C ASP A 80 -14.99 0.79 -14.08
N ALA A 81 -14.17 -0.08 -13.48
CA ALA A 81 -12.75 0.15 -13.23
C ALA A 81 -11.84 -0.08 -14.47
N GLY A 82 -12.41 -0.47 -15.62
CA GLY A 82 -11.67 -0.69 -16.88
C GLY A 82 -11.22 -2.13 -17.14
N PHE A 83 -11.62 -3.08 -16.29
CA PHE A 83 -11.22 -4.48 -16.34
C PHE A 83 -12.34 -5.40 -16.84
N HIS A 84 -11.95 -6.56 -17.35
CA HIS A 84 -12.85 -7.55 -17.93
C HIS A 84 -12.57 -8.93 -17.36
N VAL A 85 -13.64 -9.70 -17.14
CA VAL A 85 -13.54 -11.11 -16.77
C VAL A 85 -13.01 -11.92 -17.96
N ASN A 86 -12.03 -12.78 -17.69
CA ASN A 86 -11.40 -13.63 -18.69
C ASN A 86 -12.40 -14.62 -19.29
N LYS A 87 -12.24 -14.90 -20.58
CA LYS A 87 -13.16 -15.77 -21.33
C LYS A 87 -13.16 -17.18 -20.74
N GLY A 88 -14.34 -17.64 -20.33
CA GLY A 88 -14.55 -19.00 -19.79
C GLY A 88 -14.50 -19.10 -18.27
N GLU A 89 -14.26 -17.99 -17.57
CA GLU A 89 -14.32 -17.97 -16.11
C GLU A 89 -15.75 -18.12 -15.58
N LYS A 90 -15.87 -18.83 -14.45
CA LYS A 90 -17.15 -19.14 -13.81
C LYS A 90 -17.39 -18.19 -12.64
N ALA A 91 -18.58 -17.63 -12.59
CA ALA A 91 -18.98 -16.75 -11.50
C ALA A 91 -19.29 -17.54 -10.21
N MET A 92 -18.93 -16.98 -9.07
CA MET A 92 -19.35 -17.44 -7.75
C MET A 92 -20.71 -16.84 -7.39
N LYS A 93 -21.59 -17.63 -6.79
CA LYS A 93 -22.85 -17.10 -6.25
C LYS A 93 -22.59 -16.42 -4.91
N VAL A 94 -23.26 -15.29 -4.67
CA VAL A 94 -23.23 -14.59 -3.38
C VAL A 94 -24.65 -14.24 -2.94
N PHE A 95 -24.87 -14.18 -1.63
CA PHE A 95 -26.09 -13.66 -1.03
C PHE A 95 -26.18 -12.16 -1.28
N HIS A 96 -27.32 -11.75 -1.83
CA HIS A 96 -27.63 -10.33 -2.03
C HIS A 96 -28.78 -9.90 -1.12
N PRO A 97 -28.64 -8.80 -0.37
CA PRO A 97 -29.72 -8.26 0.44
C PRO A 97 -30.80 -7.68 -0.45
N TYR A 98 -32.05 -8.01 -0.15
CA TYR A 98 -33.25 -7.39 -0.69
C TYR A 98 -33.97 -6.70 0.45
N ILE A 99 -33.93 -5.38 0.45
CA ILE A 99 -34.51 -4.54 1.50
C ILE A 99 -35.92 -4.14 1.07
N LYS A 100 -36.92 -4.52 1.87
CA LYS A 100 -38.28 -4.00 1.78
C LYS A 100 -38.49 -2.96 2.86
N GLU A 101 -38.89 -1.76 2.46
CA GLU A 101 -39.24 -0.69 3.38
C GLU A 101 -40.76 -0.63 3.51
N TYR A 102 -41.24 -0.52 4.75
CA TYR A 102 -42.65 -0.45 5.07
C TYR A 102 -42.88 0.49 6.25
N VAL A 103 -44.13 0.91 6.42
CA VAL A 103 -44.59 1.72 7.55
C VAL A 103 -45.67 0.93 8.27
N ARG A 104 -45.71 1.02 9.59
CA ARG A 104 -46.84 0.50 10.37
C ARG A 104 -47.93 1.55 10.41
N ASP A 105 -49.09 1.18 9.87
CA ASP A 105 -50.27 2.03 9.97
C ASP A 105 -50.67 2.18 11.45
N SER A 106 -50.79 3.42 11.92
CA SER A 106 -51.03 3.73 13.33
C SER A 106 -52.41 3.29 13.83
N LYS A 107 -53.36 3.00 12.93
CA LYS A 107 -54.74 2.59 13.27
C LYS A 107 -54.91 1.07 13.19
N THR A 108 -54.24 0.41 12.26
CA THR A 108 -54.42 -1.03 11.98
C THR A 108 -53.23 -1.89 12.38
N ASN A 109 -52.08 -1.28 12.70
CA ASN A 109 -50.79 -1.93 12.97
C ASN A 109 -50.29 -2.85 11.84
N LEU A 110 -50.86 -2.73 10.63
CA LEU A 110 -50.45 -3.48 9.45
C LEU A 110 -49.22 -2.84 8.80
N ALA A 111 -48.34 -3.69 8.28
CA ALA A 111 -47.16 -3.27 7.52
C ALA A 111 -47.57 -2.89 6.09
N VAL A 112 -47.54 -1.60 5.77
CA VAL A 112 -47.84 -1.06 4.45
C VAL A 112 -46.53 -0.79 3.70
N PRO A 113 -46.27 -1.41 2.54
CA PRO A 113 -45.07 -1.13 1.74
C PRO A 113 -44.97 0.35 1.35
N LEU A 114 -43.75 0.91 1.29
CA LEU A 114 -43.55 2.32 0.93
C LEU A 114 -44.19 2.73 -0.42
N LYS A 115 -44.26 1.78 -1.36
CA LYS A 115 -44.85 1.98 -2.68
C LYS A 115 -46.38 2.11 -2.67
N GLU A 116 -47.02 1.64 -1.60
CA GLU A 116 -48.46 1.57 -1.43
C GLU A 116 -48.98 2.59 -0.41
N LEU A 117 -48.12 3.49 0.07
CA LEU A 117 -48.51 4.55 1.01
C LEU A 117 -49.49 5.54 0.38
N THR A 118 -50.47 5.96 1.18
CA THR A 118 -51.35 7.07 0.82
C THR A 118 -50.59 8.40 0.82
N GLU A 119 -51.14 9.43 0.16
CA GLU A 119 -50.52 10.77 0.15
C GLU A 119 -50.37 11.38 1.55
N GLU A 120 -51.28 11.04 2.48
CA GLU A 120 -51.21 11.45 3.88
C GLU A 120 -50.05 10.75 4.61
N GLN A 121 -49.92 9.43 4.46
CA GLN A 121 -48.83 8.65 5.04
C GLN A 121 -47.46 9.09 4.48
N LYS A 122 -47.38 9.44 3.19
CA LYS A 122 -46.15 10.00 2.59
C LYS A 122 -45.74 11.33 3.24
N LYS A 123 -46.70 12.20 3.58
CA LYS A 123 -46.43 13.45 4.31
C LYS A 123 -45.95 13.17 5.73
N GLN A 124 -46.57 12.21 6.42
CA GLN A 124 -46.19 11.79 7.78
C GLN A 124 -44.80 11.15 7.85
N VAL A 125 -44.37 10.41 6.81
CA VAL A 125 -43.00 9.91 6.70
C VAL A 125 -42.01 11.07 6.52
N LYS A 126 -42.36 12.09 5.73
CA LYS A 126 -41.50 13.29 5.54
C LYS A 126 -41.39 14.16 6.79
N SER A 127 -42.45 14.27 7.59
CA SER A 127 -42.44 15.01 8.87
C SER A 127 -41.76 14.24 10.01
N GLY A 128 -41.47 12.95 9.82
CA GLY A 128 -40.88 12.09 10.85
C GLY A 128 -41.89 11.50 11.85
N GLU A 129 -43.19 11.73 11.65
CA GLU A 129 -44.26 11.15 12.47
C GLU A 129 -44.40 9.63 12.27
N LEU A 130 -44.22 9.16 11.04
CA LEU A 130 -44.23 7.72 10.73
C LEU A 130 -42.80 7.21 10.49
N LYS A 131 -42.36 6.29 11.35
CA LYS A 131 -41.07 5.62 11.21
C LYS A 131 -41.12 4.56 10.11
N VAL A 132 -40.14 4.62 9.21
CA VAL A 132 -39.92 3.59 8.20
C VAL A 132 -39.20 2.41 8.84
N GLU A 133 -39.81 1.24 8.77
CA GLU A 133 -39.18 -0.02 9.14
C GLU A 133 -38.59 -0.70 7.89
N LYS A 134 -37.43 -1.34 8.06
CA LYS A 134 -36.75 -2.07 6.97
C LYS A 134 -36.74 -3.56 7.29
N LYS A 135 -37.20 -4.38 6.35
CA LYS A 135 -37.07 -5.84 6.38
C LYS A 135 -36.12 -6.28 5.29
N THR A 136 -34.97 -6.81 5.68
CA THR A 136 -33.97 -7.39 4.78
C THR A 136 -34.24 -8.88 4.59
N SER A 137 -34.21 -9.35 3.35
CA SER A 137 -34.22 -10.78 3.01
C SER A 137 -33.07 -11.06 2.05
N TYR A 138 -32.44 -12.22 2.16
CA TYR A 138 -31.30 -12.54 1.29
C TYR A 138 -31.73 -13.51 0.20
N TYR A 139 -31.11 -13.40 -0.98
CA TYR A 139 -31.30 -14.33 -2.09
C TYR A 139 -29.96 -14.68 -2.73
N LEU A 140 -29.80 -15.96 -3.08
CA LEU A 140 -28.63 -16.46 -3.78
C LEU A 140 -28.72 -16.21 -5.31
N LYS A 141 -28.64 -14.95 -5.71
CA LYS A 141 -28.83 -14.51 -7.11
C LYS A 141 -27.65 -13.73 -7.67
N ALA A 142 -26.93 -12.99 -6.84
CA ALA A 142 -25.83 -12.17 -7.30
C ALA A 142 -24.60 -13.02 -7.63
N THR A 143 -23.77 -12.48 -8.50
CA THR A 143 -22.54 -13.11 -8.96
C THR A 143 -21.34 -12.25 -8.62
N ALA A 144 -20.25 -12.90 -8.22
CA ALA A 144 -18.96 -12.29 -7.99
C ALA A 144 -17.88 -13.06 -8.76
N PHE A 145 -16.81 -12.35 -9.08
CA PHE A 145 -15.59 -12.88 -9.68
C PHE A 145 -14.43 -12.47 -8.80
N ASP A 146 -13.46 -13.35 -8.64
CA ASP A 146 -12.19 -13.00 -8.01
C ASP A 146 -11.30 -12.24 -9.01
N ILE A 147 -10.39 -11.39 -8.52
CA ILE A 147 -9.42 -10.66 -9.33
C ILE A 147 -8.64 -11.57 -10.30
N SER A 148 -8.25 -12.77 -9.85
CA SER A 148 -7.53 -13.76 -10.66
C SER A 148 -8.33 -14.30 -11.86
N GLN A 149 -9.64 -14.02 -11.90
CA GLN A 149 -10.53 -14.36 -13.00
C GLN A 149 -10.66 -13.22 -14.02
N THR A 150 -9.91 -12.13 -13.85
CA THR A 150 -9.95 -10.94 -14.69
C THR A 150 -8.60 -10.64 -15.31
N ASN A 151 -8.52 -9.58 -16.11
CA ASN A 151 -7.26 -9.06 -16.63
C ASN A 151 -6.62 -8.00 -15.71
N ALA A 152 -7.17 -7.74 -14.52
CA ALA A 152 -6.60 -6.82 -13.54
C ALA A 152 -5.41 -7.47 -12.82
N THR A 153 -4.42 -6.66 -12.44
CA THR A 153 -3.28 -7.08 -11.62
C THR A 153 -3.43 -6.54 -10.18
N PRO A 154 -2.61 -6.99 -9.22
CA PRO A 154 -2.68 -6.52 -7.83
C PRO A 154 -2.57 -5.01 -7.70
N GLU A 155 -1.73 -4.39 -8.51
CA GLU A 155 -1.51 -2.94 -8.54
C GLU A 155 -2.77 -2.16 -8.98
N ASP A 156 -3.74 -2.84 -9.59
CA ASP A 156 -5.02 -2.26 -9.99
C ASP A 156 -6.10 -2.34 -8.89
N LEU A 157 -5.85 -3.04 -7.78
CA LEU A 157 -6.80 -3.16 -6.68
C LEU A 157 -7.30 -1.82 -6.14
N PRO A 158 -6.46 -0.76 -5.99
CA PRO A 158 -6.95 0.55 -5.58
C PRO A 158 -7.98 1.17 -6.55
N LYS A 159 -7.94 0.84 -7.85
CA LYS A 159 -8.94 1.32 -8.82
C LYS A 159 -10.29 0.63 -8.66
N ILE A 160 -10.27 -0.62 -8.19
CA ILE A 160 -11.45 -1.46 -7.99
C ILE A 160 -12.04 -1.24 -6.59
N PHE A 161 -11.18 -1.01 -5.60
CA PHE A 161 -11.49 -0.87 -4.18
C PHE A 161 -10.73 0.34 -3.55
N PRO A 162 -11.15 1.58 -3.84
CA PRO A 162 -10.37 2.80 -3.57
C PRO A 162 -10.24 3.23 -2.10
N ASN A 163 -10.90 2.53 -1.19
CA ASN A 163 -10.80 2.78 0.26
C ASN A 163 -10.46 1.51 1.01
N ARG A 164 -9.78 0.56 0.35
CA ARG A 164 -9.35 -0.67 0.98
C ARG A 164 -7.83 -0.70 0.95
N GLN A 165 -7.24 -0.93 2.11
CA GLN A 165 -5.80 -1.15 2.20
C GLN A 165 -5.54 -2.63 1.90
N PHE A 166 -4.73 -2.88 0.88
CA PHE A 166 -4.21 -4.22 0.58
C PHE A 166 -2.75 -4.24 0.99
N ASP A 167 -2.31 -5.36 1.57
CA ASP A 167 -0.91 -5.62 1.89
C ASP A 167 -0.25 -4.51 2.75
N PHE A 168 -1.03 -3.95 3.69
CA PHE A 168 -0.55 -2.95 4.64
C PHE A 168 0.27 -3.64 5.73
N GLU A 169 1.57 -3.38 5.78
CA GLU A 169 2.45 -3.81 6.88
C GLU A 169 2.88 -2.61 7.72
N VAL A 170 2.54 -2.62 9.01
CA VAL A 170 2.93 -1.56 9.94
C VAL A 170 4.45 -1.49 10.07
N ASN A 171 5.00 -0.30 9.84
CA ASN A 171 6.41 0.05 10.01
C ASN A 171 6.55 1.47 10.56
N GLU A 172 7.79 1.92 10.77
CA GLU A 172 8.08 3.24 11.34
C GLU A 172 7.52 4.42 10.52
N GLU A 173 7.37 4.26 9.21
CA GLU A 173 6.91 5.32 8.30
C GLU A 173 5.38 5.46 8.29
N ASN A 174 4.65 4.35 8.49
CA ASN A 174 3.19 4.32 8.33
C ASN A 174 2.40 4.08 9.64
N LYS A 175 3.05 3.72 10.75
CA LYS A 175 2.38 3.43 12.03
C LYS A 175 1.50 4.58 12.53
N GLU A 176 1.90 5.83 12.28
CA GLU A 176 1.12 7.01 12.69
C GLU A 176 -0.19 7.11 11.90
N LEU A 177 -0.23 6.67 10.64
CA LEU A 177 -1.48 6.60 9.87
C LEU A 177 -2.48 5.65 10.51
N LEU A 178 -2.00 4.48 10.97
CA LEU A 178 -2.83 3.52 11.68
C LEU A 178 -3.32 4.09 13.02
N LYS A 179 -2.45 4.76 13.79
CA LYS A 179 -2.82 5.43 15.03
C LYS A 179 -3.94 6.46 14.81
N ILE A 180 -3.81 7.32 13.79
CA ILE A 180 -4.85 8.28 13.41
C ILE A 180 -6.14 7.58 12.99
N GLY A 181 -6.04 6.48 12.24
CA GLY A 181 -7.20 5.67 11.86
C GLY A 181 -7.94 5.09 13.07
N ILE A 182 -7.22 4.56 14.06
CA ILE A 182 -7.79 4.06 15.33
C ILE A 182 -8.46 5.20 16.11
N HIS A 183 -7.87 6.38 16.15
CA HIS A 183 -8.51 7.55 16.76
C HIS A 183 -9.79 7.97 16.03
N ALA A 184 -9.81 7.95 14.70
CA ALA A 184 -11.02 8.23 13.91
C ALA A 184 -12.11 7.18 14.17
N LEU A 185 -11.73 5.91 14.37
CA LEU A 185 -12.66 4.87 14.81
C LEU A 185 -13.22 5.16 16.21
N ALA A 186 -12.37 5.53 17.18
CA ALA A 186 -12.81 5.89 18.52
C ALA A 186 -13.78 7.07 18.51
N GLU A 187 -13.50 8.11 17.71
CA GLU A 187 -14.39 9.26 17.52
C GLU A 187 -15.75 8.85 16.93
N LYS A 188 -15.76 7.97 15.92
CA LYS A 188 -16.99 7.45 15.32
C LYS A 188 -17.86 6.70 16.34
N GLU A 189 -17.23 5.98 17.25
CA GLU A 189 -17.91 5.27 18.35
C GLU A 189 -18.19 6.16 19.57
N ASN A 190 -17.87 7.46 19.48
CA ASN A 190 -18.03 8.45 20.55
C ASN A 190 -17.27 8.08 21.85
N ILE A 191 -16.07 7.53 21.68
CA ILE A 191 -15.17 7.09 22.75
C ILE A 191 -13.92 7.96 22.73
N LYS A 192 -13.48 8.41 23.91
CA LYS A 192 -12.20 9.11 24.06
C LYS A 192 -11.11 8.13 24.47
N ILE A 193 -9.99 8.12 23.77
CA ILE A 193 -8.78 7.42 24.20
C ILE A 193 -7.91 8.42 24.96
N LYS A 194 -7.44 8.07 26.17
CA LYS A 194 -6.39 8.84 26.86
C LYS A 194 -5.46 7.92 27.64
N ASP A 195 -4.27 8.41 27.92
CA ASP A 195 -3.38 7.75 28.86
C ASP A 195 -3.84 7.86 30.31
N MET A 196 -3.45 6.88 31.13
CA MET A 196 -3.63 6.92 32.57
C MET A 196 -2.99 8.16 33.21
N GLY A 197 -3.64 8.66 34.26
CA GLY A 197 -3.17 9.80 35.05
C GLY A 197 -4.16 10.97 35.08
N GLN A 198 -3.64 12.19 35.05
CA GLN A 198 -4.45 13.38 35.31
C GLN A 198 -5.45 13.64 34.18
N GLY A 199 -6.75 13.61 34.50
CA GLY A 199 -7.84 13.85 33.54
C GLY A 199 -8.37 12.61 32.81
N ALA A 200 -7.88 11.42 33.15
CA ALA A 200 -8.51 10.14 32.77
C ALA A 200 -9.41 9.62 33.90
N LEU A 201 -10.39 8.78 33.56
CA LEU A 201 -11.25 8.11 34.55
C LEU A 201 -10.48 7.15 35.46
N VAL A 202 -9.34 6.61 35.00
CA VAL A 202 -8.45 5.73 35.78
C VAL A 202 -7.09 6.37 35.94
N LYS A 203 -6.61 6.45 37.18
CA LYS A 203 -5.33 7.09 37.52
C LYS A 203 -4.11 6.17 37.33
N GLU A 204 -4.27 4.87 37.54
CA GLU A 204 -3.22 3.85 37.47
C GLU A 204 -3.84 2.51 37.07
N LEU A 205 -3.23 1.82 36.12
CA LEU A 205 -3.70 0.53 35.58
C LEU A 205 -2.85 -0.65 36.06
N GLY A 206 -1.73 -0.43 36.73
CA GLY A 206 -0.82 -1.49 37.15
C GLY A 206 -0.29 -2.26 35.93
N ASN A 207 -0.46 -3.58 35.93
CA ASN A 207 -0.03 -4.46 34.83
C ASN A 207 -1.06 -4.54 33.69
N THR A 208 -2.24 -3.94 33.84
CA THR A 208 -3.26 -3.92 32.80
C THR A 208 -2.83 -2.94 31.69
N HIS A 209 -2.80 -3.40 30.43
CA HIS A 209 -2.32 -2.59 29.31
C HIS A 209 -3.32 -1.50 28.87
N GLY A 210 -4.62 -1.72 29.06
CA GLY A 210 -5.68 -0.77 28.75
C GLY A 210 -6.99 -1.15 29.43
N ALA A 211 -7.94 -0.21 29.48
CA ALA A 211 -9.28 -0.51 29.98
C ALA A 211 -10.33 0.41 29.35
N TYR A 212 -11.37 -0.18 28.81
CA TYR A 212 -12.63 0.49 28.54
C TYR A 212 -13.38 0.77 29.85
N VAL A 213 -13.73 2.04 30.08
CA VAL A 213 -14.43 2.50 31.28
C VAL A 213 -15.61 3.37 30.87
N GLN A 214 -16.78 2.99 31.33
CA GLN A 214 -18.00 3.76 31.15
C GLN A 214 -18.53 4.27 32.48
N VAL A 215 -18.96 5.54 32.52
CA VAL A 215 -19.57 6.12 33.72
C VAL A 215 -21.01 5.62 33.84
N SER A 216 -21.32 4.98 34.96
CA SER A 216 -22.67 4.46 35.24
C SER A 216 -23.72 5.56 35.12
N GLY A 217 -24.81 5.27 34.40
CA GLY A 217 -25.90 6.23 34.14
C GLY A 217 -25.58 7.31 33.11
N SER A 218 -24.44 7.23 32.42
CA SER A 218 -24.03 8.19 31.39
C SER A 218 -23.66 7.49 30.07
N SER A 219 -23.84 8.19 28.96
CA SER A 219 -23.26 7.80 27.66
C SER A 219 -21.76 8.12 27.57
N PHE A 220 -21.19 8.75 28.59
CA PHE A 220 -19.77 9.06 28.63
C PHE A 220 -18.94 7.80 28.89
N ALA A 221 -18.14 7.43 27.90
CA ALA A 221 -17.19 6.33 27.98
C ALA A 221 -15.80 6.76 27.53
N GLN A 222 -14.80 6.08 28.05
CA GLN A 222 -13.39 6.37 27.81
C GLN A 222 -12.59 5.07 27.75
N ILE A 223 -11.62 5.00 26.85
CA ILE A 223 -10.53 4.02 26.91
C ILE A 223 -9.36 4.68 27.62
N VAL A 224 -8.84 4.01 28.65
CA VAL A 224 -7.66 4.44 29.37
C VAL A 224 -6.49 3.52 29.00
N MET A 225 -5.42 4.10 28.46
CA MET A 225 -4.22 3.38 28.03
C MET A 225 -3.12 3.43 29.10
N ASN A 226 -2.36 2.35 29.21
CA ASN A 226 -1.18 2.31 30.08
C ASN A 226 0.02 2.92 29.35
N LYS A 227 0.66 3.94 29.95
CA LYS A 227 1.84 4.62 29.40
C LYS A 227 3.08 3.74 29.26
N ARG A 228 3.04 2.52 29.82
CA ARG A 228 4.14 1.54 29.76
C ARG A 228 4.04 0.59 28.57
N ASN A 229 2.99 0.70 27.73
CA ASN A 229 2.87 -0.10 26.53
C ASN A 229 3.99 0.25 25.54
N THR A 230 4.49 -0.75 24.80
CA THR A 230 5.21 -0.48 23.56
C THR A 230 4.23 0.10 22.53
N GLU A 231 4.73 0.82 21.52
CA GLU A 231 3.86 1.46 20.52
C GLU A 231 2.98 0.44 19.77
N THR A 232 3.54 -0.71 19.38
CA THR A 232 2.78 -1.79 18.73
C THR A 232 1.70 -2.37 19.66
N ASN A 233 1.99 -2.53 20.95
CA ASN A 233 1.01 -2.98 21.95
C ASN A 233 -0.06 -1.92 22.21
N GLU A 234 0.28 -0.63 22.14
CA GLU A 234 -0.70 0.45 22.27
C GLU A 234 -1.79 0.33 21.20
N LEU A 235 -1.41 0.05 19.95
CA LEU A 235 -2.34 -0.11 18.83
C LEU A 235 -3.28 -1.31 19.02
N SER A 236 -2.73 -2.49 19.33
CA SER A 236 -3.53 -3.72 19.50
C SER A 236 -4.46 -3.64 20.71
N VAL A 237 -4.00 -3.06 21.81
CA VAL A 237 -4.81 -2.85 23.02
C VAL A 237 -5.90 -1.82 22.76
N ALA A 238 -5.62 -0.71 22.07
CA ALA A 238 -6.65 0.28 21.74
C ALA A 238 -7.77 -0.34 20.89
N ILE A 239 -7.43 -1.20 19.92
CA ILE A 239 -8.40 -1.92 19.09
C ILE A 239 -9.22 -2.90 19.95
N HIS A 240 -8.58 -3.64 20.86
CA HIS A 240 -9.25 -4.57 21.79
C HIS A 240 -10.26 -3.82 22.68
N GLU A 241 -9.85 -2.73 23.31
CA GLU A 241 -10.75 -1.93 24.16
C GLU A 241 -11.88 -1.27 23.37
N LEU A 242 -11.63 -0.86 22.13
CA LEU A 242 -12.69 -0.40 21.22
C LEU A 242 -13.67 -1.52 20.87
N ALA A 243 -13.18 -2.75 20.68
CA ALA A 243 -14.04 -3.90 20.42
C ALA A 243 -14.96 -4.18 21.60
N HIS A 244 -14.43 -4.15 22.84
CA HIS A 244 -15.24 -4.21 24.05
C HIS A 244 -16.30 -3.11 24.09
N ALA A 245 -15.91 -1.87 23.83
CA ALA A 245 -16.84 -0.75 23.83
C ALA A 245 -17.94 -0.88 22.78
N LYS A 246 -17.62 -1.40 21.60
CA LYS A 246 -18.56 -1.57 20.49
C LYS A 246 -19.56 -2.71 20.71
N LEU A 247 -19.05 -3.87 21.15
CA LEU A 247 -19.82 -5.09 21.31
C LEU A 247 -20.61 -5.10 22.61
N HIS A 248 -19.99 -4.59 23.68
CA HIS A 248 -20.43 -4.76 25.06
C HIS A 248 -20.70 -3.44 25.80
N GLY A 249 -20.55 -2.30 25.10
CA GLY A 249 -20.92 -0.99 25.64
C GLY A 249 -22.43 -0.85 25.84
N ASN A 250 -22.84 -0.35 27.00
CA ASN A 250 -24.24 -0.06 27.35
C ASN A 250 -25.23 -1.24 27.32
N LYS A 251 -24.80 -2.43 27.74
CA LYS A 251 -25.67 -3.41 28.38
C LYS A 251 -24.95 -4.00 29.59
N ILE A 252 -25.18 -3.46 30.78
CA ILE A 252 -24.94 -4.25 31.99
C ILE A 252 -26.09 -5.25 32.03
N ASP A 253 -25.98 -6.33 31.25
CA ASP A 253 -26.76 -7.53 31.49
C ASP A 253 -25.96 -8.38 32.48
N PRO A 254 -26.43 -8.54 33.73
CA PRO A 254 -25.75 -9.36 34.73
C PRO A 254 -25.59 -10.84 34.33
N LEU A 255 -26.25 -11.27 33.25
CA LEU A 255 -26.19 -12.61 32.68
C LEU A 255 -25.19 -12.74 31.52
N GLU A 256 -24.42 -11.70 31.17
CA GLU A 256 -23.47 -11.82 30.06
C GLU A 256 -22.35 -12.83 30.36
N HIS A 257 -22.13 -13.74 29.40
CA HIS A 257 -21.12 -14.78 29.47
C HIS A 257 -19.71 -14.21 29.23
N THR A 258 -18.95 -13.96 30.31
CA THR A 258 -17.60 -13.36 30.24
C THR A 258 -16.65 -14.02 29.24
N PRO A 259 -16.53 -15.36 29.16
CA PRO A 259 -15.70 -16.02 28.14
C PRO A 259 -16.03 -15.60 26.71
N THR A 260 -17.32 -15.48 26.38
CA THR A 260 -17.76 -15.04 25.05
C THR A 260 -17.35 -13.59 24.80
N LYS A 261 -17.42 -12.72 25.81
CA LYS A 261 -17.07 -11.29 25.64
C LYS A 261 -15.59 -11.09 25.34
N GLU A 262 -14.72 -11.69 26.15
CA GLU A 262 -13.27 -11.62 25.95
C GLU A 262 -12.86 -12.26 24.64
N PHE A 263 -13.46 -13.39 24.29
CA PHE A 263 -13.27 -14.02 22.98
C PHE A 263 -13.61 -13.06 21.83
N GLU A 264 -14.78 -12.43 21.87
CA GLU A 264 -15.20 -11.56 20.78
C GLU A 264 -14.31 -10.32 20.63
N ALA A 265 -13.92 -9.71 21.75
CA ALA A 265 -13.03 -8.55 21.75
C ALA A 265 -11.63 -8.92 21.26
N GLU A 266 -11.05 -10.01 21.78
CA GLU A 266 -9.71 -10.47 21.44
C GLU A 266 -9.62 -10.91 19.97
N LEU A 267 -10.58 -11.72 19.50
CA LEU A 267 -10.58 -12.17 18.12
C LEU A 267 -10.81 -11.01 17.14
N THR A 268 -11.66 -10.04 17.51
CA THR A 268 -11.82 -8.80 16.73
C THR A 268 -10.49 -8.04 16.65
N SER A 269 -9.79 -7.87 17.77
CA SER A 269 -8.49 -7.19 17.78
C SER A 269 -7.47 -7.91 16.91
N TYR A 270 -7.37 -9.23 17.05
CA TYR A 270 -6.49 -10.06 16.23
C TYR A 270 -6.76 -9.89 14.73
N ILE A 271 -8.03 -9.95 14.29
CA ILE A 271 -8.41 -9.78 12.88
C ILE A 271 -7.99 -8.42 12.34
N VAL A 272 -8.25 -7.35 13.10
CA VAL A 272 -7.90 -5.98 12.69
C VAL A 272 -6.37 -5.80 12.67
N CYS A 273 -5.65 -6.30 13.67
CA CYS A 273 -4.18 -6.27 13.70
C CYS A 273 -3.57 -7.02 12.52
N LYS A 274 -4.04 -8.26 12.26
CA LYS A 274 -3.59 -9.08 11.14
C LYS A 274 -3.84 -8.39 9.79
N HIS A 275 -4.95 -7.66 9.64
CA HIS A 275 -5.25 -6.90 8.43
C HIS A 275 -4.20 -5.82 8.14
N TYR A 276 -3.61 -5.21 9.18
CA TYR A 276 -2.53 -4.22 9.06
C TYR A 276 -1.13 -4.83 9.25
N GLY A 277 -0.98 -6.13 9.04
CA GLY A 277 0.33 -6.81 9.07
C GLY A 277 0.95 -6.92 10.47
N MET A 278 0.17 -6.68 11.54
CA MET A 278 0.62 -6.88 12.91
C MET A 278 0.29 -8.31 13.35
N ASP A 279 1.32 -9.14 13.56
CA ASP A 279 1.12 -10.48 14.10
C ASP A 279 1.04 -10.44 15.63
N THR A 280 -0.18 -10.56 16.16
CA THR A 280 -0.47 -10.65 17.59
C THR A 280 -0.81 -12.07 18.04
N SER A 281 -0.59 -13.07 17.18
CA SER A 281 -1.00 -14.48 17.45
C SER A 281 -0.37 -15.04 18.71
N GLU A 282 0.91 -14.76 18.99
CA GLU A 282 1.63 -15.23 20.18
C GLU A 282 0.95 -14.79 21.49
N ALA A 283 0.30 -13.61 21.50
CA ALA A 283 -0.44 -13.10 22.64
C ALA A 283 -1.91 -13.55 22.63
N ALA A 284 -2.57 -13.48 21.47
CA ALA A 284 -4.00 -13.72 21.33
C ALA A 284 -4.38 -15.22 21.48
N VAL A 285 -3.57 -16.13 20.93
CA VAL A 285 -3.87 -17.58 20.92
C VAL A 285 -3.96 -18.16 22.34
N PRO A 286 -2.96 -17.97 23.23
CA PRO A 286 -3.06 -18.45 24.60
C PRO A 286 -4.21 -17.79 25.38
N TYR A 287 -4.47 -16.51 25.10
CA TYR A 287 -5.51 -15.74 25.78
C TYR A 287 -6.91 -16.26 25.43
N ILE A 288 -7.20 -16.44 24.14
CA ILE A 288 -8.45 -17.04 23.66
C ILE A 288 -8.62 -18.45 24.24
N ALA A 289 -7.58 -19.28 24.18
CA ALA A 289 -7.59 -20.63 24.72
C ALA A 289 -7.93 -20.65 26.21
N GLN A 290 -7.33 -19.76 27.00
CA GLN A 290 -7.53 -19.63 28.43
C GLN A 290 -8.96 -19.23 28.79
N TRP A 291 -9.53 -18.23 28.11
CA TRP A 291 -10.88 -17.75 28.42
C TRP A 291 -11.97 -18.73 28.01
N THR A 292 -11.78 -19.41 26.88
CA THR A 292 -12.84 -20.18 26.22
C THR A 292 -12.73 -21.69 26.40
N LYS A 293 -11.77 -22.18 27.20
CA LYS A 293 -11.42 -23.61 27.27
C LYS A 293 -11.18 -24.20 25.87
N ASN A 294 -10.31 -23.55 25.08
CA ASN A 294 -10.06 -23.88 23.66
C ASN A 294 -11.34 -23.89 22.81
N GLY A 295 -12.14 -22.82 22.92
CA GLY A 295 -13.31 -22.60 22.08
C GLY A 295 -14.58 -23.37 22.47
N GLN A 296 -14.53 -24.14 23.56
CA GLN A 296 -15.67 -24.94 24.01
C GLN A 296 -16.67 -24.12 24.85
N ASP A 297 -16.19 -23.11 25.55
CA ASP A 297 -16.94 -22.25 26.46
C ASP A 297 -17.35 -20.94 25.77
N ILE A 298 -18.13 -21.07 24.69
CA ILE A 298 -18.64 -19.95 23.90
C ILE A 298 -20.13 -20.16 23.63
N GLU A 299 -20.94 -19.24 24.10
CA GLU A 299 -22.39 -19.23 23.85
C GLU A 299 -22.70 -18.68 22.46
N GLU A 300 -23.72 -19.26 21.81
CA GLU A 300 -24.19 -18.83 20.49
C GLU A 300 -23.07 -18.68 19.45
N LYS A 301 -22.19 -19.69 19.32
CA LYS A 301 -20.99 -19.69 18.46
C LYS A 301 -21.22 -19.06 17.07
N ASP A 302 -22.30 -19.43 16.40
CA ASP A 302 -22.69 -18.91 15.08
C ASP A 302 -23.03 -17.40 15.08
N LYS A 303 -23.59 -16.87 16.17
CA LYS A 303 -23.86 -15.44 16.33
C LYS A 303 -22.62 -14.69 16.81
N SER A 304 -21.82 -15.30 17.69
CA SER A 304 -20.60 -14.73 18.23
C SER A 304 -19.62 -14.40 17.10
N ILE A 305 -19.36 -15.35 16.22
CA ILE A 305 -18.49 -15.14 15.05
C ILE A 305 -19.03 -14.10 14.06
N MET A 306 -20.35 -13.97 13.93
CA MET A 306 -20.96 -12.90 13.14
C MET A 306 -20.70 -11.53 13.77
N ARG A 307 -20.86 -11.41 15.10
CA ARG A 307 -20.56 -10.17 15.83
C ARG A 307 -19.10 -9.77 15.69
N VAL A 308 -18.17 -10.72 15.83
CA VAL A 308 -16.72 -10.53 15.61
C VAL A 308 -16.47 -10.00 14.21
N HIS A 309 -16.94 -10.72 13.19
CA HIS A 309 -16.71 -10.33 11.80
C HIS A 309 -17.30 -8.95 11.50
N GLU A 310 -18.55 -8.69 11.89
CA GLU A 310 -19.22 -7.40 11.64
C GLU A 310 -18.48 -6.24 12.32
N THR A 311 -17.96 -6.46 13.53
CA THR A 311 -17.18 -5.46 14.28
C THR A 311 -15.83 -5.22 13.62
N ALA A 312 -15.05 -6.28 13.36
CA ALA A 312 -13.76 -6.18 12.69
C ALA A 312 -13.88 -5.51 11.31
N SER A 313 -14.91 -5.89 10.53
CA SER A 313 -15.22 -5.26 9.24
C SER A 313 -15.53 -3.78 9.40
N SER A 314 -16.34 -3.39 10.39
CA SER A 314 -16.65 -1.99 10.65
C SER A 314 -15.40 -1.19 11.04
N PHE A 315 -14.50 -1.79 11.83
CA PHE A 315 -13.25 -1.18 12.27
C PHE A 315 -12.31 -0.97 11.10
N ILE A 316 -12.01 -2.03 10.35
CA ILE A 316 -11.14 -1.99 9.16
C ILE A 316 -11.66 -0.97 8.15
N ASN A 317 -12.94 -1.02 7.77
CA ASN A 317 -13.49 -0.06 6.82
C ASN A 317 -13.41 1.41 7.28
N THR A 318 -13.45 1.66 8.59
CA THR A 318 -13.33 3.03 9.13
C THR A 318 -11.89 3.51 9.09
N ILE A 319 -10.97 2.65 9.52
CA ILE A 319 -9.53 2.93 9.55
C ILE A 319 -9.01 3.06 8.11
N ASP A 320 -9.29 2.10 7.21
CA ASP A 320 -8.90 2.13 5.80
C ASP A 320 -9.35 3.40 5.10
N LYS A 321 -10.61 3.79 5.32
CA LYS A 321 -11.15 5.03 4.74
C LYS A 321 -10.34 6.23 5.21
N LYS A 322 -10.03 6.31 6.51
CA LYS A 322 -9.26 7.43 7.07
C LYS A 322 -7.83 7.45 6.53
N ILE A 323 -7.15 6.30 6.48
CA ILE A 323 -5.81 6.16 5.90
C ILE A 323 -5.82 6.61 4.43
N SER A 324 -6.78 6.13 3.64
CA SER A 324 -6.90 6.47 2.22
C SER A 324 -7.17 7.97 1.99
N GLU A 325 -7.96 8.61 2.87
CA GLU A 325 -8.18 10.05 2.85
C GLU A 325 -6.88 10.83 3.10
N LEU A 326 -6.11 10.43 4.11
CA LEU A 326 -4.82 11.06 4.45
C LEU A 326 -3.79 10.89 3.33
N GLN A 327 -3.69 9.69 2.75
CA GLN A 327 -2.78 9.43 1.63
C GLN A 327 -3.10 10.33 0.43
N ARG A 328 -4.38 10.46 0.06
CA ARG A 328 -4.81 11.37 -1.01
C ARG A 328 -4.54 12.85 -0.69
N GLU A 329 -4.72 13.26 0.56
CA GLU A 329 -4.38 14.62 1.01
C GLU A 329 -2.88 14.88 0.92
N MET A 330 -2.05 13.91 1.34
CA MET A 330 -0.59 13.99 1.22
C MET A 330 -0.15 14.06 -0.23
N GLU A 331 -0.69 13.21 -1.11
CA GLU A 331 -0.42 13.23 -2.56
C GLU A 331 -0.81 14.57 -3.17
N LYS A 332 -2.01 15.07 -2.86
CA LYS A 332 -2.48 16.37 -3.35
C LYS A 332 -1.61 17.51 -2.84
N ASN A 333 -1.21 17.49 -1.57
CA ASN A 333 -0.33 18.49 -1.00
C ASN A 333 1.07 18.42 -1.64
N MET A 334 1.58 17.21 -1.89
CA MET A 334 2.83 17.01 -2.65
C MET A 334 2.72 17.58 -4.07
N GLU A 335 1.61 17.31 -4.77
CA GLU A 335 1.33 17.87 -6.10
C GLU A 335 1.15 19.38 -6.09
N GLN A 336 0.55 19.95 -5.04
CA GLN A 336 0.37 21.39 -4.89
C GLN A 336 1.67 22.10 -4.50
N SER A 337 2.53 21.46 -3.70
CA SER A 337 3.88 21.94 -3.40
C SER A 337 4.88 21.71 -4.54
N LYS A 338 4.46 21.00 -5.60
CA LYS A 338 5.28 20.65 -6.75
C LYS A 338 5.56 21.92 -7.57
N GLY A 339 6.57 22.69 -7.15
CA GLY A 339 6.92 23.96 -7.77
C GLY A 339 7.14 25.11 -6.80
N GLU A 340 6.86 24.97 -5.51
CA GLU A 340 7.20 25.96 -4.48
C GLU A 340 8.58 25.64 -3.90
N VAL A 341 9.56 26.50 -4.18
CA VAL A 341 10.92 26.39 -3.67
C VAL A 341 11.21 27.65 -2.88
N LYS A 342 11.28 27.52 -1.55
CA LYS A 342 11.47 28.68 -0.69
C LYS A 342 12.88 29.24 -0.78
N ASP A 343 13.88 28.35 -0.66
CA ASP A 343 15.30 28.66 -0.59
C ASP A 343 16.07 27.82 -1.62
N VAL A 344 17.05 28.45 -2.27
CA VAL A 344 18.00 27.79 -3.17
C VAL A 344 19.42 28.04 -2.71
N TYR A 345 20.28 27.08 -3.00
CA TYR A 345 21.72 27.20 -2.87
C TYR A 345 22.26 27.82 -4.16
N LEU A 346 22.64 29.09 -4.09
CA LEU A 346 23.20 29.82 -5.21
C LEU A 346 24.72 29.64 -5.20
N VAL A 347 25.22 29.00 -6.26
CA VAL A 347 26.64 28.76 -6.49
C VAL A 347 27.13 29.77 -7.52
N ARG A 348 28.15 30.56 -7.16
CA ARG A 348 28.85 31.47 -8.07
C ARG A 348 30.16 30.82 -8.51
N TYR A 349 30.31 30.63 -9.82
CA TYR A 349 31.55 30.15 -10.39
C TYR A 349 32.61 31.26 -10.38
N GLY A 350 33.73 31.05 -9.68
CA GLY A 350 34.88 31.96 -9.71
C GLY A 350 35.94 31.58 -10.74
N ALA A 351 36.94 32.45 -10.88
CA ALA A 351 38.14 32.16 -11.67
C ALA A 351 39.02 31.14 -10.90
N LEU A 352 39.17 29.94 -11.47
CA LEU A 352 40.13 28.90 -11.11
C LEU A 352 39.82 28.02 -9.88
N THR A 353 39.47 28.54 -8.69
CA THR A 353 39.15 27.70 -7.49
C THR A 353 38.17 28.30 -6.48
N ASN A 354 37.84 29.59 -6.57
CA ASN A 354 36.97 30.25 -5.57
C ASN A 354 35.51 30.16 -6.00
N THR A 355 34.85 29.08 -5.64
CA THR A 355 33.39 28.96 -5.72
C THR A 355 32.79 29.61 -4.47
N GLU A 356 31.90 30.59 -4.64
CA GLU A 356 31.17 31.19 -3.53
C GLU A 356 29.76 30.59 -3.46
N GLU A 357 29.29 30.36 -2.25
CA GLU A 357 28.02 29.70 -1.96
C GLU A 357 27.18 30.59 -1.04
N GLU A 358 25.94 30.87 -1.42
CA GLU A 358 24.97 31.51 -0.53
C GLU A 358 23.60 30.86 -0.62
N ILE A 359 22.92 30.73 0.53
CA ILE A 359 21.50 30.36 0.56
C ILE A 359 20.69 31.63 0.33
N VAL A 360 19.82 31.63 -0.67
CA VAL A 360 18.96 32.76 -1.02
C VAL A 360 17.53 32.31 -1.22
N THR A 361 16.57 33.14 -0.81
CA THR A 361 15.16 32.87 -1.12
C THR A 361 14.93 33.03 -2.63
N VAL A 362 14.03 32.23 -3.21
CA VAL A 362 13.68 32.38 -4.63
C VAL A 362 13.09 33.76 -4.90
N SER A 363 12.32 34.31 -3.96
CA SER A 363 11.81 35.69 -4.02
C SER A 363 12.93 36.74 -4.07
N ALA A 364 14.03 36.54 -3.33
CA ALA A 364 15.19 37.44 -3.39
C ALA A 364 15.95 37.28 -4.70
N LEU A 365 16.05 36.06 -5.25
CA LEU A 365 16.66 35.80 -6.55
C LEU A 365 15.87 36.49 -7.69
N ARG A 366 14.53 36.40 -7.66
CA ARG A 366 13.63 37.15 -8.56
C ARG A 366 13.83 38.67 -8.45
N GLY A 367 13.84 39.20 -7.22
CA GLY A 367 13.99 40.64 -6.97
C GLY A 367 15.39 41.21 -7.29
N LYS A 368 16.45 40.39 -7.15
CA LYS A 368 17.83 40.77 -7.51
C LYS A 368 18.04 40.81 -9.04
N ALA A 369 17.36 39.94 -9.80
CA ALA A 369 17.41 39.94 -11.27
C ALA A 369 16.77 41.19 -11.90
N GLU A 370 15.80 41.81 -11.23
CA GLU A 370 15.11 43.02 -11.72
C GLU A 370 15.85 44.33 -11.44
N ARG A 371 16.66 44.41 -10.36
CA ARG A 371 17.20 45.67 -9.84
C ARG A 371 18.71 45.87 -10.01
N GLY A 372 19.47 44.84 -10.36
CA GLY A 372 20.94 44.91 -10.43
C GLY A 372 21.52 44.40 -11.74
N LYS A 373 22.57 45.06 -12.26
CA LYS A 373 23.37 44.61 -13.41
C LYS A 373 24.18 43.31 -13.16
N SER A 374 23.87 42.55 -12.11
CA SER A 374 24.68 41.42 -11.63
C SER A 374 24.26 40.08 -12.24
N TYR A 375 23.04 39.97 -12.77
CA TYR A 375 22.48 38.76 -13.37
C TYR A 375 21.75 39.11 -14.68
N SER A 376 21.64 38.14 -15.58
CA SER A 376 20.75 38.20 -16.74
C SER A 376 19.29 38.06 -16.29
N ASN A 377 18.39 38.81 -16.93
CA ASN A 377 16.96 38.77 -16.63
C ASN A 377 16.31 37.48 -17.17
N VAL A 378 15.34 36.94 -16.42
CA VAL A 378 14.52 35.80 -16.86
C VAL A 378 13.19 36.35 -17.39
N GLU A 379 12.77 35.92 -18.58
CA GLU A 379 11.52 36.38 -19.19
C GLU A 379 10.30 35.91 -18.37
N ASN A 380 9.32 36.79 -18.16
CA ASN A 380 8.11 36.53 -17.37
C ASN A 380 8.38 36.00 -15.95
N ALA A 381 9.50 36.42 -15.35
CA ALA A 381 9.97 35.96 -14.03
C ALA A 381 8.98 36.13 -12.88
N GLN A 382 7.87 36.87 -13.00
CA GLN A 382 6.84 36.96 -11.94
C GLN A 382 5.65 36.02 -12.16
N GLU A 383 5.54 35.43 -13.35
CA GLU A 383 4.44 34.55 -13.75
C GLU A 383 4.82 33.07 -13.68
N LEU A 384 6.13 32.76 -13.71
CA LEU A 384 6.68 31.40 -13.58
C LEU A 384 6.59 30.88 -12.15
N ASN A 385 6.30 29.59 -11.97
CA ASN A 385 6.47 28.93 -10.66
C ASN A 385 7.97 28.86 -10.26
N ASP A 386 8.30 28.48 -9.02
CA ASP A 386 9.70 28.59 -8.54
C ASP A 386 10.66 27.67 -9.30
N LYS A 387 10.24 26.45 -9.65
CA LYS A 387 11.07 25.54 -10.46
C LYS A 387 11.31 26.07 -11.87
N GLU A 388 10.26 26.54 -12.55
CA GLU A 388 10.37 27.13 -13.89
C GLU A 388 11.28 28.37 -13.88
N PHE A 389 11.18 29.20 -12.83
CA PHE A 389 12.06 30.35 -12.66
C PHE A 389 13.50 29.94 -12.41
N ILE A 390 13.76 28.94 -11.56
CA ILE A 390 15.12 28.42 -11.29
C ILE A 390 15.75 27.86 -12.58
N GLU A 391 14.99 27.09 -13.37
CA GLU A 391 15.45 26.57 -14.65
C GLU A 391 15.78 27.69 -15.64
N GLY A 392 14.90 28.68 -15.76
CA GLY A 392 15.15 29.88 -16.57
C GLY A 392 16.36 30.67 -16.10
N PHE A 393 16.50 30.86 -14.78
CA PHE A 393 17.65 31.54 -14.18
C PHE A 393 18.96 30.81 -14.50
N ASN A 394 19.00 29.49 -14.30
CA ASN A 394 20.18 28.66 -14.58
C ASN A 394 20.56 28.71 -16.07
N LYS A 395 19.59 28.77 -16.97
CA LYS A 395 19.85 28.89 -18.40
C LYS A 395 20.46 30.25 -18.76
N GLU A 396 19.85 31.35 -18.30
CA GLU A 396 20.29 32.72 -18.64
C GLU A 396 21.59 33.14 -17.95
N ASN A 397 21.92 32.50 -16.82
CA ASN A 397 23.08 32.85 -15.98
C ASN A 397 24.19 31.77 -15.97
N GLN A 398 24.13 30.80 -16.86
CA GLN A 398 25.01 29.62 -16.90
C GLN A 398 26.52 29.89 -16.91
N GLN A 399 26.94 31.07 -17.36
CA GLN A 399 28.35 31.46 -17.38
C GLN A 399 28.94 31.58 -15.97
N ASN A 400 28.13 32.04 -15.01
CA ASN A 400 28.63 32.45 -13.69
C ASN A 400 27.86 31.82 -12.52
N PHE A 401 26.66 31.25 -12.75
CA PHE A 401 25.79 30.82 -11.66
C PHE A 401 25.02 29.53 -11.94
N ILE A 402 24.74 28.81 -10.85
CA ILE A 402 23.66 27.83 -10.76
C ILE A 402 22.94 27.97 -9.43
N ALA A 403 21.61 27.94 -9.46
CA ALA A 403 20.74 27.83 -8.31
C ALA A 403 20.26 26.38 -8.19
N LEU A 404 20.46 25.79 -7.01
CA LEU A 404 20.16 24.40 -6.70
C LEU A 404 19.12 24.33 -5.57
N ASP A 405 18.06 23.54 -5.74
CA ASP A 405 17.09 23.28 -4.67
C ASP A 405 17.69 22.30 -3.64
N HIS A 406 17.94 22.80 -2.44
CA HIS A 406 18.54 22.05 -1.34
C HIS A 406 17.66 20.90 -0.79
N ASN A 407 16.37 20.87 -1.11
CA ASN A 407 15.45 19.82 -0.69
C ASN A 407 15.30 18.73 -1.75
N GLU A 408 15.49 19.07 -3.02
CA GLU A 408 15.41 18.13 -4.15
C GLU A 408 16.67 17.27 -4.29
N ILE A 409 17.83 17.78 -3.88
CA ILE A 409 19.09 17.04 -3.92
C ILE A 409 19.19 16.11 -2.70
N LYS A 410 18.81 14.85 -2.91
CA LYS A 410 18.85 13.77 -1.89
C LYS A 410 20.00 12.79 -2.05
N LYS A 411 20.81 12.98 -3.07
CA LYS A 411 21.89 12.07 -3.46
C LYS A 411 23.02 12.82 -4.16
N PRO A 412 24.22 12.23 -4.28
CA PRO A 412 25.34 12.89 -4.95
C PRO A 412 25.02 13.25 -6.41
N MET A 413 25.29 14.50 -6.78
CA MET A 413 25.08 15.03 -8.14
C MET A 413 26.37 15.64 -8.69
N VAL A 414 26.41 15.86 -10.00
CA VAL A 414 27.47 16.59 -10.70
C VAL A 414 26.85 17.78 -11.43
N VAL A 415 27.51 18.93 -11.35
CA VAL A 415 27.23 20.08 -12.20
C VAL A 415 28.43 20.33 -13.09
N ILE A 416 28.26 20.19 -14.40
CA ILE A 416 29.31 20.53 -15.37
C ILE A 416 29.22 22.03 -15.64
N GLN A 417 30.22 22.79 -15.17
CA GLN A 417 30.27 24.24 -15.38
C GLN A 417 30.49 24.57 -16.86
N TRP A 418 31.46 23.92 -17.49
CA TRP A 418 31.73 24.05 -18.92
C TRP A 418 32.46 22.81 -19.45
N SER A 419 32.31 22.54 -20.75
CA SER A 419 32.93 21.41 -21.42
C SER A 419 33.23 21.75 -22.88
N GLU A 420 34.39 21.34 -23.39
CA GLU A 420 34.70 21.30 -24.84
C GLU A 420 33.97 20.15 -25.54
N ALA A 421 33.60 19.11 -24.79
CA ALA A 421 32.76 18.00 -25.26
C ALA A 421 31.27 18.36 -25.27
N ASP A 422 30.47 17.71 -26.13
CA ASP A 422 29.01 17.84 -26.19
C ASP A 422 28.33 17.18 -24.97
N LEU A 423 28.44 17.86 -23.82
CA LEU A 423 27.87 17.46 -22.54
C LEU A 423 26.90 18.53 -22.04
N GLU A 424 25.85 18.10 -21.34
CA GLU A 424 24.87 19.01 -20.73
C GLU A 424 25.54 19.82 -19.61
N THR A 425 25.66 21.14 -19.79
CA THR A 425 26.28 22.06 -18.83
C THR A 425 25.25 22.80 -17.97
N ASN A 426 25.71 23.32 -16.84
CA ASN A 426 24.95 24.12 -15.88
C ASN A 426 23.64 23.50 -15.39
N LYS A 427 23.67 22.19 -15.16
CA LYS A 427 22.54 21.41 -14.63
C LYS A 427 23.04 20.37 -13.64
N ALA A 428 22.26 20.10 -12.60
CA ALA A 428 22.54 19.01 -11.67
C ALA A 428 22.16 17.67 -12.32
N ILE A 429 23.15 16.78 -12.45
CA ILE A 429 23.03 15.46 -13.06
C ILE A 429 23.35 14.41 -11.99
N PRO A 430 22.54 13.36 -11.79
CA PRO A 430 22.88 12.28 -10.86
C PRO A 430 24.28 11.72 -11.13
N PHE A 431 25.05 11.50 -10.06
CA PHE A 431 26.47 11.16 -10.16
C PHE A 431 26.72 9.95 -11.06
N GLY A 432 25.94 8.87 -10.92
CA GLY A 432 26.08 7.67 -11.75
C GLY A 432 25.93 7.94 -13.24
N LYS A 433 24.96 8.77 -13.62
CA LYS A 433 24.73 9.18 -15.02
C LYS A 433 25.88 10.04 -15.53
N ALA A 434 26.31 11.05 -14.77
CA ALA A 434 27.41 11.94 -15.15
C ALA A 434 28.72 11.16 -15.32
N ASN A 435 29.02 10.26 -14.36
CA ASN A 435 30.17 9.37 -14.41
C ASN A 435 30.18 8.53 -15.68
N ALA A 436 29.05 7.89 -16.02
CA ALA A 436 28.94 7.08 -17.22
C ALA A 436 29.08 7.89 -18.53
N MET A 437 28.50 9.10 -18.59
CA MET A 437 28.58 9.98 -19.76
C MET A 437 30.02 10.43 -20.03
N MET A 438 30.71 10.94 -19.02
CA MET A 438 32.10 11.39 -19.16
C MET A 438 33.05 10.22 -19.41
N SER A 439 32.87 9.08 -18.72
CA SER A 439 33.68 7.87 -18.96
C SER A 439 33.51 7.33 -20.37
N LYS A 440 32.29 7.38 -20.93
CA LYS A 440 32.04 7.00 -22.33
C LYS A 440 32.79 7.91 -23.29
N ARG A 441 32.75 9.23 -23.07
CA ARG A 441 33.46 10.18 -23.94
C ARG A 441 34.98 10.00 -23.87
N ILE A 442 35.54 9.77 -22.68
CA ILE A 442 36.96 9.43 -22.50
C ILE A 442 37.31 8.20 -23.34
N ALA A 443 36.55 7.12 -23.23
CA ALA A 443 36.79 5.90 -23.99
C ALA A 443 36.67 6.07 -25.52
N GLU A 444 35.79 6.96 -25.98
CA GLU A 444 35.67 7.31 -27.40
C GLU A 444 36.90 8.07 -27.90
N ILE A 445 37.34 9.10 -27.17
CA ILE A 445 38.57 9.85 -27.50
C ILE A 445 39.79 8.93 -27.48
N ASP A 446 39.92 8.06 -26.47
CA ASP A 446 41.01 7.08 -26.41
C ASP A 446 41.03 6.14 -27.64
N ALA A 447 39.86 5.71 -28.11
CA ALA A 447 39.74 4.86 -29.29
C ALA A 447 40.04 5.62 -30.60
N GLU A 448 39.63 6.88 -30.70
CA GLU A 448 39.94 7.78 -31.82
C GLU A 448 41.44 8.09 -31.87
N SER A 449 42.04 8.43 -30.73
CA SER A 449 43.47 8.70 -30.58
C SER A 449 44.33 7.51 -31.01
N LYS A 450 43.99 6.28 -30.59
CA LYS A 450 44.71 5.06 -31.02
C LYS A 450 44.68 4.86 -32.54
N LYS A 451 43.53 5.08 -33.18
CA LYS A 451 43.39 4.96 -34.64
C LYS A 451 44.12 6.06 -35.39
N ALA A 452 44.19 7.26 -34.83
CA ALA A 452 44.93 8.39 -35.40
C ALA A 452 46.45 8.16 -35.29
N GLU A 453 46.92 7.61 -34.16
CA GLU A 453 48.32 7.27 -33.94
C GLU A 453 48.84 6.26 -34.97
N GLU A 454 48.05 5.26 -35.34
CA GLU A 454 48.34 4.30 -36.42
C GLU A 454 48.54 4.99 -37.80
N LYS A 455 48.02 6.21 -37.97
CA LYS A 455 48.14 7.04 -39.19
C LYS A 455 49.14 8.19 -39.05
N GLY A 456 49.79 8.34 -37.89
CA GLY A 456 50.66 9.47 -37.57
C GLY A 456 49.93 10.79 -37.32
N GLU A 457 48.64 10.74 -36.99
CA GLU A 457 47.77 11.88 -36.68
C GLU A 457 47.55 12.01 -35.16
N TYR A 458 47.21 13.22 -34.68
CA TYR A 458 46.97 13.50 -33.25
C TYR A 458 45.54 14.00 -33.03
N ILE A 459 44.84 13.41 -32.06
CA ILE A 459 43.53 13.86 -31.59
C ILE A 459 43.71 14.65 -30.28
N PRO A 460 43.27 15.91 -30.20
CA PRO A 460 43.34 16.67 -28.96
C PRO A 460 42.33 16.15 -27.93
N PHE A 461 42.70 16.20 -26.66
CA PHE A 461 41.78 15.97 -25.54
C PHE A 461 40.77 17.12 -25.41
N GLU A 462 39.61 16.81 -24.82
CA GLU A 462 38.55 17.78 -24.57
C GLU A 462 38.51 18.16 -23.09
N LYS A 463 38.57 19.45 -22.79
CA LYS A 463 38.61 19.94 -21.40
C LYS A 463 37.20 20.07 -20.82
N THR A 464 37.03 19.62 -19.59
CA THR A 464 35.77 19.71 -18.84
C THR A 464 36.03 20.19 -17.41
N ARG A 465 35.17 21.10 -16.93
CA ARG A 465 35.17 21.54 -15.52
C ARG A 465 33.83 21.24 -14.88
N TYR A 466 33.85 20.56 -13.75
CA TYR A 466 32.65 20.17 -13.03
C TYR A 466 32.81 20.32 -11.51
N HIS A 467 31.68 20.29 -10.83
CA HIS A 467 31.56 20.33 -9.38
C HIS A 467 30.80 19.11 -8.91
N LEU A 468 31.27 18.50 -7.82
CA LEU A 468 30.55 17.45 -7.11
C LEU A 468 29.64 18.11 -6.07
N ILE A 469 28.37 17.72 -6.07
CA ILE A 469 27.35 18.25 -5.14
C ILE A 469 26.96 17.13 -4.19
N LEU A 470 27.18 17.34 -2.89
CA LEU A 470 26.79 16.39 -1.85
C LEU A 470 25.52 16.87 -1.13
N PRO A 471 24.52 16.01 -0.95
CA PRO A 471 23.27 16.36 -0.28
C PRO A 471 23.52 16.73 1.18
N LYS A 472 22.66 17.60 1.73
CA LYS A 472 22.81 18.15 3.09
C LYS A 472 22.80 17.09 4.19
N GLU A 473 22.13 15.97 3.94
CA GLU A 473 22.07 14.82 4.84
C GLU A 473 23.44 14.16 5.07
N MET A 474 24.43 14.45 4.22
CA MET A 474 25.81 13.95 4.34
C MET A 474 26.73 14.92 5.11
N ASP A 475 26.30 16.15 5.39
CA ASP A 475 27.02 17.09 6.26
C ASP A 475 26.54 16.93 7.71
N GLN A 476 27.32 16.16 8.49
CA GLN A 476 27.02 15.86 9.89
C GLN A 476 27.10 17.08 10.83
N TYR A 477 27.66 18.21 10.37
CA TYR A 477 27.93 19.37 11.23
C TYR A 477 26.96 20.52 11.01
N PHE A 478 26.70 20.87 9.74
CA PHE A 478 25.93 22.07 9.40
C PHE A 478 24.64 21.78 8.62
N ASN A 479 24.37 20.52 8.26
CA ASN A 479 23.18 20.11 7.51
C ASN A 479 22.92 21.01 6.28
N ARG A 480 23.99 21.27 5.52
CA ARG A 480 23.96 22.06 4.29
C ARG A 480 24.56 21.25 3.15
N MET A 481 24.12 21.55 1.95
CA MET A 481 24.70 20.99 0.74
C MET A 481 26.16 21.45 0.61
N GLU A 482 27.03 20.54 0.17
CA GLU A 482 28.44 20.83 -0.05
C GLU A 482 28.73 20.83 -1.55
N VAL A 483 29.42 21.88 -2.04
CA VAL A 483 29.84 21.99 -3.43
C VAL A 483 31.36 21.86 -3.52
N ILE A 484 31.81 20.72 -4.03
CA ILE A 484 33.21 20.40 -4.14
C ILE A 484 33.67 20.68 -5.57
N THR A 485 34.46 21.74 -5.74
CA THR A 485 35.10 22.06 -7.02
C THR A 485 36.24 21.09 -7.30
N MET A 486 36.19 20.46 -8.48
CA MET A 486 37.21 19.55 -8.99
C MET A 486 38.23 20.30 -9.86
N ASP A 487 39.44 19.75 -9.96
CA ASP A 487 40.37 20.24 -10.97
C ASP A 487 39.85 19.89 -12.37
N ARG A 488 40.35 20.62 -13.38
CA ARG A 488 39.94 20.43 -14.78
C ARG A 488 40.21 18.99 -15.19
N LEU A 489 39.18 18.31 -15.70
CA LEU A 489 39.28 16.97 -16.26
C LEU A 489 39.54 17.07 -17.76
N ASP A 490 40.67 16.56 -18.21
CA ASP A 490 41.03 16.51 -19.62
C ASP A 490 40.61 15.14 -20.19
N LEU A 491 39.48 15.10 -20.90
CA LEU A 491 38.88 13.86 -21.38
C LEU A 491 39.75 13.23 -22.48
N GLY A 492 40.25 12.02 -22.22
CA GLY A 492 41.08 11.26 -23.17
C GLY A 492 42.57 11.64 -23.16
N ASP A 493 43.05 12.32 -22.12
CA ASP A 493 44.48 12.60 -21.91
C ASP A 493 45.27 11.41 -21.33
N GLY A 494 44.57 10.36 -20.92
CA GLY A 494 45.12 9.16 -20.28
C GLY A 494 45.35 9.29 -18.76
N GLY A 495 45.00 10.41 -18.14
CA GLY A 495 45.15 10.66 -16.71
C GLY A 495 44.08 9.97 -15.86
N TYR A 496 42.81 10.11 -16.24
CA TYR A 496 41.67 9.50 -15.55
C TYR A 496 40.71 8.83 -16.53
N LYS A 497 40.15 7.68 -16.15
CA LYS A 497 39.15 6.96 -16.97
C LYS A 497 37.72 7.34 -16.62
N SER A 498 37.51 8.01 -15.49
CA SER A 498 36.20 8.41 -15.01
C SER A 498 36.28 9.56 -14.01
N PRO A 499 35.20 10.36 -13.86
CA PRO A 499 35.07 11.32 -12.76
C PRO A 499 35.24 10.66 -11.38
N TYR A 500 34.73 9.45 -11.18
CA TYR A 500 34.89 8.72 -9.90
C TYR A 500 36.37 8.50 -9.55
N GLU A 501 37.18 8.07 -10.52
CA GLU A 501 38.62 7.89 -10.33
C GLU A 501 39.32 9.20 -9.96
N GLN A 502 38.98 10.30 -10.65
CA GLN A 502 39.52 11.62 -10.36
C GLN A 502 39.15 12.07 -8.94
N ILE A 503 37.88 11.92 -8.53
CA ILE A 503 37.40 12.30 -7.19
C ILE A 503 38.15 11.53 -6.11
N LEU A 504 38.31 10.22 -6.26
CA LEU A 504 39.05 9.41 -5.29
C LEU A 504 40.52 9.83 -5.19
N ASN A 505 41.12 10.30 -6.29
CA ASN A 505 42.52 10.73 -6.30
C ASN A 505 42.71 12.15 -5.73
N GLU A 506 41.89 13.11 -6.12
CA GLU A 506 42.01 14.53 -5.73
C GLU A 506 41.42 14.81 -4.35
N LYS A 507 40.33 14.12 -3.99
CA LYS A 507 39.57 14.36 -2.75
C LYS A 507 39.67 13.15 -1.81
N ARG A 508 40.89 12.67 -1.57
CA ARG A 508 41.18 11.48 -0.72
C ARG A 508 40.60 11.58 0.70
N HIS A 509 40.42 12.81 1.19
CA HIS A 509 39.90 13.13 2.51
C HIS A 509 38.37 12.96 2.65
N LEU A 510 37.64 12.71 1.55
CA LEU A 510 36.22 12.37 1.62
C LEU A 510 35.99 11.14 2.52
N SER A 511 34.90 11.17 3.29
CA SER A 511 34.53 10.07 4.18
C SER A 511 34.22 8.79 3.39
N ASP A 512 34.33 7.64 4.06
CA ASP A 512 34.00 6.36 3.43
C ASP A 512 32.51 6.28 3.07
N GLU A 513 31.65 6.93 3.85
CA GLU A 513 30.21 7.09 3.57
C GLU A 513 29.99 7.81 2.23
N VAL A 514 30.72 8.90 1.96
CA VAL A 514 30.65 9.61 0.67
C VAL A 514 31.13 8.72 -0.47
N LYS A 515 32.26 8.04 -0.29
CA LYS A 515 32.81 7.14 -1.33
C LYS A 515 31.87 5.98 -1.65
N GLN A 516 31.18 5.44 -0.65
CA GLN A 516 30.17 4.39 -0.82
C GLN A 516 28.93 4.92 -1.55
N ALA A 517 28.42 6.09 -1.19
CA ALA A 517 27.27 6.70 -1.87
C ALA A 517 27.56 6.97 -3.36
N LEU A 518 28.76 7.44 -3.70
CA LEU A 518 29.19 7.62 -5.09
C LEU A 518 29.24 6.30 -5.86
N GLN A 519 29.76 5.23 -5.24
CA GLN A 519 29.80 3.90 -5.85
C GLN A 519 28.40 3.31 -6.03
N GLN A 520 27.51 3.52 -5.06
CA GLN A 520 26.12 3.08 -5.13
C GLN A 520 25.39 3.73 -6.31
N GLU A 521 25.55 5.04 -6.51
CA GLU A 521 24.97 5.74 -7.67
C GLU A 521 25.44 5.18 -9.01
N ILE A 522 26.71 4.76 -9.12
CA ILE A 522 27.23 4.09 -10.32
C ILE A 522 26.50 2.76 -10.53
N ASN A 523 26.44 1.92 -9.48
CA ASN A 523 25.83 0.60 -9.55
C ASN A 523 24.34 0.66 -9.93
N GLU A 524 23.58 1.57 -9.30
CA GLU A 524 22.15 1.76 -9.58
C GLU A 524 21.91 2.21 -11.02
N TYR A 525 22.72 3.14 -11.54
CA TYR A 525 22.61 3.60 -12.92
C TYR A 525 22.89 2.47 -13.92
N GLU A 526 23.90 1.63 -13.66
CA GLU A 526 24.22 0.47 -14.51
C GLU A 526 23.10 -0.59 -14.51
N GLN A 527 22.48 -0.86 -13.35
CA GLN A 527 21.35 -1.78 -13.24
C GLN A 527 20.11 -1.29 -14.01
N ALA A 528 19.76 0.00 -13.88
CA ALA A 528 18.65 0.61 -14.61
C ALA A 528 18.87 0.58 -16.14
N LYS A 529 20.11 0.76 -16.60
CA LYS A 529 20.49 0.61 -18.02
C LYS A 529 20.48 -0.84 -18.48
N GLY A 530 20.76 -1.79 -17.59
CA GLY A 530 20.68 -3.24 -17.86
C GLY A 530 19.24 -3.76 -18.05
N GLN A 531 18.27 -3.18 -17.35
CA GLN A 531 16.85 -3.55 -17.44
C GLN A 531 16.14 -3.03 -18.71
N SER A 532 16.72 -2.03 -19.39
CA SER A 532 16.19 -1.47 -20.66
C SER A 532 16.66 -2.23 -21.92
N ASN A 533 17.35 -3.36 -21.76
CA ASN A 533 17.78 -4.22 -22.87
C ASN A 533 17.01 -5.58 -22.83
N PRO A 534 16.08 -5.85 -23.76
CA PRO A 534 15.21 -7.05 -23.71
C PRO A 534 15.93 -8.40 -23.84
N GLU A 535 17.21 -8.42 -24.24
CA GLU A 535 17.91 -9.66 -24.59
C GLU A 535 18.63 -10.36 -23.42
N LYS A 536 18.79 -9.71 -22.25
CA LYS A 536 19.45 -10.35 -21.09
C LYS A 536 18.52 -10.98 -20.05
N LEU A 537 17.20 -10.77 -20.16
CA LEU A 537 16.20 -11.47 -19.33
C LEU A 537 15.98 -12.95 -19.71
N ARG A 538 16.78 -13.50 -20.64
CA ARG A 538 16.74 -14.92 -21.03
C ARG A 538 17.95 -15.75 -20.61
N ALA A 539 18.93 -15.20 -19.90
CA ALA A 539 20.20 -15.90 -19.65
C ALA A 539 20.69 -15.95 -18.20
N VAL A 540 19.81 -15.74 -17.19
CA VAL A 540 20.20 -15.84 -15.77
C VAL A 540 19.31 -16.80 -14.98
N ASN A 541 18.95 -17.95 -15.58
CA ASN A 541 18.29 -19.04 -14.84
C ASN A 541 18.70 -20.44 -15.34
N THR A 542 19.96 -20.64 -15.67
CA THR A 542 20.50 -21.99 -15.93
C THR A 542 22.01 -22.05 -15.66
N THR A 543 22.37 -22.39 -14.42
CA THR A 543 23.54 -23.16 -13.91
C THR A 543 23.66 -22.79 -12.42
N GLU A 544 23.74 -23.68 -11.43
CA GLU A 544 24.23 -25.05 -11.34
C GLU A 544 23.39 -25.82 -10.30
N ILE A 545 22.86 -27.00 -10.65
CA ILE A 545 22.62 -28.05 -9.67
C ILE A 545 23.35 -29.27 -10.21
N SER A 546 24.44 -29.60 -9.54
CA SER A 546 25.31 -30.73 -9.78
C SER A 546 24.53 -32.05 -9.82
N GLU A 547 24.81 -32.85 -10.84
CA GLU A 547 24.46 -34.26 -10.94
C GLU A 547 24.97 -35.05 -9.72
N SER A 548 24.09 -35.73 -9.01
CA SER A 548 24.38 -37.08 -8.52
C SER A 548 23.11 -37.82 -8.14
N GLN A 549 23.11 -39.12 -8.42
CA GLN A 549 22.20 -40.18 -7.97
C GLN A 549 20.98 -40.49 -8.85
N GLN A 550 21.31 -41.24 -9.90
CA GLN A 550 20.46 -42.17 -10.61
C GLN A 550 20.21 -43.42 -9.74
N GLY A 551 18.96 -43.82 -9.51
CA GLY A 551 18.67 -45.11 -8.86
C GLY A 551 17.21 -45.38 -8.51
N LYS A 552 16.56 -46.19 -9.37
CA LYS A 552 15.37 -47.04 -9.13
C LYS A 552 13.98 -46.38 -9.06
N VAL A 553 13.30 -46.43 -10.20
CA VAL A 553 11.86 -46.73 -10.24
C VAL A 553 11.70 -47.97 -11.09
N ASP A 554 11.12 -49.03 -10.53
CA ASP A 554 10.66 -50.17 -11.30
C ASP A 554 9.32 -50.68 -10.72
N HIS A 555 8.36 -50.88 -11.63
CA HIS A 555 7.13 -51.66 -11.51
C HIS A 555 6.02 -51.08 -10.60
N PHE A 556 4.76 -50.88 -11.03
CA PHE A 556 3.91 -51.70 -11.89
C PHE A 556 2.86 -50.84 -12.61
N SER A 557 2.63 -51.13 -13.89
CA SER A 557 1.44 -50.70 -14.65
C SER A 557 0.52 -51.91 -14.82
N SER A 558 -0.79 -51.73 -14.60
CA SER A 558 -1.83 -52.42 -15.39
C SER A 558 -3.19 -51.76 -15.19
N ASN A 559 -3.63 -50.98 -16.18
CA ASN A 559 -4.72 -51.25 -17.13
C ASN A 559 -6.15 -51.27 -16.56
N LYS A 560 -6.94 -50.23 -16.86
CA LYS A 560 -7.89 -50.29 -18.00
C LYS A 560 -8.57 -48.94 -18.24
N THR A 561 -8.53 -48.57 -19.51
CA THR A 561 -9.22 -47.51 -20.26
C THR A 561 -10.74 -47.47 -20.04
N GLU A 562 -11.30 -46.28 -19.85
CA GLU A 562 -12.38 -45.72 -20.68
C GLU A 562 -12.70 -44.24 -20.33
N LYS A 563 -12.81 -43.42 -21.37
CA LYS A 563 -13.40 -42.05 -21.47
C LYS A 563 -12.53 -40.84 -21.12
N ASP A 564 -11.78 -40.43 -22.14
CA ASP A 564 -11.33 -39.07 -22.41
C ASP A 564 -12.50 -38.08 -22.50
N GLU A 565 -12.54 -37.16 -21.53
CA GLU A 565 -13.11 -35.79 -21.58
C GLU A 565 -12.88 -35.10 -20.22
N GLY A 566 -12.63 -35.86 -19.14
CA GLY A 566 -12.27 -35.35 -17.81
C GLY A 566 -10.80 -34.92 -17.65
N ALA A 567 -9.85 -35.58 -18.33
CA ALA A 567 -8.42 -35.38 -18.12
C ALA A 567 -7.88 -34.03 -18.62
N ALA A 568 -8.47 -33.46 -19.68
CA ALA A 568 -8.10 -32.13 -20.17
C ALA A 568 -8.58 -31.03 -19.21
N THR A 569 -9.76 -31.21 -18.61
CA THR A 569 -10.33 -30.27 -17.62
C THR A 569 -9.53 -30.29 -16.33
N ILE A 570 -9.08 -31.46 -15.88
CA ILE A 570 -8.23 -31.63 -14.68
C ILE A 570 -6.84 -31.03 -14.89
N LYS A 571 -6.17 -31.30 -16.03
CA LYS A 571 -4.87 -30.69 -16.35
C LYS A 571 -4.95 -29.17 -16.51
N GLN A 572 -6.06 -28.65 -17.04
CA GLN A 572 -6.28 -27.20 -17.13
C GLN A 572 -6.59 -26.59 -15.76
N GLN A 573 -7.27 -27.32 -14.85
CA GLN A 573 -7.47 -26.93 -13.46
C GLN A 573 -6.16 -26.93 -12.66
N GLU A 574 -5.30 -27.93 -12.84
CA GLU A 574 -3.98 -28.02 -12.19
C GLU A 574 -3.00 -26.98 -12.71
N GLY A 575 -2.96 -26.75 -14.02
CA GLY A 575 -2.17 -25.66 -14.61
C GLY A 575 -2.62 -24.28 -14.13
N ARG A 576 -3.94 -24.07 -13.99
CA ARG A 576 -4.49 -22.87 -13.35
C ARG A 576 -4.16 -22.80 -11.87
N ARG A 577 -4.19 -23.92 -11.13
CA ARG A 577 -3.82 -23.98 -9.71
C ARG A 577 -2.35 -23.61 -9.48
N MET A 578 -1.44 -24.06 -10.34
CA MET A 578 -0.01 -23.72 -10.27
C MET A 578 0.26 -22.27 -10.66
N ALA A 579 -0.36 -21.76 -11.73
CA ALA A 579 -0.27 -20.34 -12.08
C ALA A 579 -0.88 -19.44 -10.99
N ARG A 580 -1.94 -19.92 -10.30
CA ARG A 580 -2.54 -19.25 -9.14
C ARG A 580 -1.62 -19.27 -7.92
N MET A 581 -0.95 -20.38 -7.60
CA MET A 581 0.03 -20.41 -6.51
C MET A 581 1.22 -19.49 -6.80
N ALA A 582 1.68 -19.42 -8.04
CA ALA A 582 2.73 -18.47 -8.43
C ALA A 582 2.27 -17.00 -8.32
N TYR A 583 1.02 -16.71 -8.71
CA TYR A 583 0.41 -15.39 -8.51
C TYR A 583 0.25 -15.05 -7.02
N MET A 584 -0.19 -16.00 -6.19
CA MET A 584 -0.29 -15.81 -4.74
C MET A 584 1.08 -15.60 -4.08
N GLN A 585 2.13 -16.31 -4.52
CA GLN A 585 3.50 -16.06 -4.07
C GLN A 585 4.06 -14.71 -4.52
N GLN A 586 3.48 -14.11 -5.56
CA GLN A 586 3.79 -12.74 -5.99
C GLN A 586 2.97 -11.69 -5.21
N MET A 587 1.88 -12.10 -4.55
CA MET A 587 1.10 -11.26 -3.63
C MET A 587 1.66 -11.27 -2.20
N GLU A 588 2.24 -12.39 -1.77
CA GLU A 588 2.83 -12.58 -0.43
C GLU A 588 4.28 -12.09 -0.34
N ARG A 589 4.88 -11.63 -1.44
CA ARG A 589 6.22 -11.04 -1.54
C ARG A 589 6.09 -9.59 -1.94
#